data_AF-A0A5P1UZ77-F1
#
_entry.id   AF-A0A5P1UZ77-F1
#
_cell.length_a   1.000
_cell.length_b   1.000
_cell.length_c   1.000
_cell.angle_alpha   90.00
_cell.angle_beta   90.00
_cell.angle_gamma   90.00
#
_symmetry.space_group_name_H-M   'P 1'
#
loop_
_entity.id
_entity.type
_entity.pdbx_description
1 polymer ?
#
loop_
_entity_poly.entity_id
_entity_poly.type
_entity_poly.pdbx_seq_one_letter_code
_entity_poly.pdbx_strand_id
1 'polypeptide(L)'
;MPHHKSAKKALRQSEKRRLRNKAFKSRVKTEIKKFLNYLNSKELEKAESQLRGVQSLIHKGVSKGIFHWKKAANKISKLFKKFESAKIKATTH
;
A
#
# COMPACT_ATOMS: atom_id res chain seq x y z
N MET A 1 -29.60 7.86 -12.43
CA MET A 1 -28.83 8.77 -13.32
C MET A 1 -28.77 10.15 -12.69
N PRO A 2 -27.74 10.99 -12.96
CA PRO A 2 -27.71 12.35 -12.40
C PRO A 2 -28.84 13.19 -13.00
N HIS A 3 -29.70 13.75 -12.14
CA HIS A 3 -30.83 14.62 -12.56
C HIS A 3 -30.41 16.09 -12.73
N HIS A 4 -29.25 16.49 -12.20
CA HIS A 4 -28.73 17.87 -12.28
C HIS A 4 -27.35 17.93 -12.98
N LYS A 5 -27.07 19.06 -13.65
CA LYS A 5 -25.79 19.28 -14.38
C LYS A 5 -24.56 19.13 -13.49
N SER A 6 -24.63 19.61 -12.24
CA SER A 6 -23.58 19.48 -11.22
C SER A 6 -23.30 18.02 -10.87
N ALA A 7 -24.34 17.21 -10.70
CA ALA A 7 -24.23 15.78 -10.40
C ALA A 7 -23.59 14.99 -11.56
N LYS A 8 -23.91 15.31 -12.82
CA LYS A 8 -23.26 14.71 -14.00
C LYS A 8 -21.75 15.02 -14.05
N LYS A 9 -21.34 16.22 -13.64
CA LYS A 9 -19.91 16.58 -13.51
C LYS A 9 -19.23 15.79 -12.39
N ALA A 10 -19.88 15.69 -11.22
CA ALA A 10 -19.36 14.94 -10.08
C ALA A 10 -19.16 13.45 -10.41
N LEU A 11 -20.11 12.84 -11.13
CA LEU A 11 -20.00 11.44 -11.59
C LEU A 11 -18.76 11.21 -12.45
N ARG A 12 -18.57 12.02 -13.50
CA ARG A 12 -17.39 11.94 -14.39
C ARG A 12 -16.07 12.11 -13.62
N GLN A 13 -16.02 13.03 -12.66
CA GLN A 13 -14.83 13.22 -11.83
C GLN A 13 -14.58 12.04 -10.90
N SER A 14 -15.64 11.48 -10.31
CA SER A 14 -15.58 10.31 -9.43
C SER A 14 -15.02 9.10 -10.16
N GLU A 15 -15.50 8.83 -11.38
CA GLU A 15 -15.01 7.72 -12.21
C GLU A 15 -13.52 7.85 -12.53
N LYS A 16 -13.07 9.04 -12.95
CA LYS A 16 -11.65 9.31 -13.20
C LYS A 16 -10.80 9.10 -11.94
N ARG A 17 -11.26 9.58 -10.78
CA ARG A 17 -10.58 9.36 -9.49
C ARG A 17 -10.57 7.87 -9.12
N ARG A 18 -11.68 7.17 -9.32
CA ARG A 18 -11.84 5.73 -9.04
C ARG A 18 -10.82 4.89 -9.81
N LEU A 19 -10.66 5.12 -11.11
CA LEU A 19 -9.71 4.38 -11.95
C LEU A 19 -8.26 4.58 -11.48
N ARG A 20 -7.84 5.83 -11.24
CA ARG A 20 -6.49 6.13 -10.71
C ARG A 20 -6.26 5.51 -9.34
N ASN A 21 -7.24 5.62 -8.44
CA ASN A 21 -7.14 5.07 -7.09
C ASN A 21 -7.12 3.54 -7.12
N LYS A 22 -7.86 2.90 -8.03
CA LYS A 22 -7.85 1.45 -8.22
C LYS A 22 -6.46 0.99 -8.66
N ALA A 23 -5.90 1.60 -9.71
CA ALA A 23 -4.56 1.26 -10.20
C ALA A 23 -3.49 1.42 -9.12
N PHE A 24 -3.51 2.53 -8.38
CA PHE A 24 -2.56 2.77 -7.30
C PHE A 24 -2.69 1.77 -6.15
N LYS A 25 -3.94 1.48 -5.72
CA LYS A 25 -4.21 0.48 -4.67
C LYS A 25 -3.76 -0.92 -5.12
N SER A 26 -3.95 -1.27 -6.38
CA SER A 26 -3.47 -2.54 -6.94
C SER A 26 -1.94 -2.60 -6.91
N ARG A 27 -1.24 -1.54 -7.35
CA ARG A 27 0.22 -1.46 -7.28
C ARG A 27 0.73 -1.67 -5.85
N VAL A 28 0.16 -0.98 -4.87
CA VAL A 28 0.52 -1.16 -3.45
C VAL A 28 0.31 -2.61 -3.00
N LYS A 29 -0.81 -3.24 -3.38
CA LYS A 29 -1.06 -4.66 -3.05
C LYS A 29 -0.02 -5.58 -3.67
N THR A 30 0.36 -5.36 -4.92
CA THR A 30 1.38 -6.16 -5.62
C THR A 30 2.74 -6.05 -4.93
N GLU A 31 3.18 -4.83 -4.58
CA GLU A 31 4.46 -4.64 -3.90
C GLU A 31 4.48 -5.25 -2.49
N ILE A 32 3.35 -5.21 -1.76
CA ILE A 32 3.19 -5.92 -0.48
C ILE A 32 3.28 -7.43 -0.69
N LYS A 33 2.67 -7.98 -1.76
CA LYS A 33 2.74 -9.42 -2.05
C LYS A 33 4.19 -9.85 -2.32
N LYS A 34 4.95 -9.07 -3.09
CA LYS A 34 6.39 -9.32 -3.31
C LYS A 34 7.17 -9.36 -1.99
N PHE A 35 6.94 -8.38 -1.09
CA PHE A 35 7.54 -8.38 0.25
C PHE A 35 7.23 -9.65 1.04
N LEU A 36 5.97 -10.10 1.04
CA LEU A 36 5.58 -11.33 1.72
C LEU A 36 6.24 -12.57 1.11
N ASN A 37 6.42 -12.59 -0.22
CA ASN A 37 7.13 -13.68 -0.89
C ASN A 37 8.61 -13.74 -0.49
N TYR A 38 9.30 -12.60 -0.39
CA TYR A 38 10.69 -12.56 0.08
C TYR A 38 10.83 -13.02 1.53
N LEU A 39 9.90 -12.63 2.40
CA LEU A 39 9.84 -13.14 3.78
C LEU A 39 9.68 -14.66 3.84
N ASN A 40 8.79 -15.23 3.02
CA ASN A 40 8.60 -16.68 2.95
C ASN A 40 9.83 -17.41 2.40
N SER A 41 10.57 -16.76 1.49
CA SER A 41 11.80 -17.29 0.89
C SER A 41 13.04 -17.09 1.78
N LYS A 42 12.88 -16.56 3.00
CA LYS A 42 13.95 -16.23 3.97
C LYS A 42 15.00 -15.24 3.46
N GLU A 43 14.70 -14.48 2.41
CA GLU A 43 15.60 -13.45 1.87
C GLU A 43 15.42 -12.11 2.62
N LEU A 44 16.05 -11.98 3.79
CA LEU A 44 15.84 -10.84 4.68
C LEU A 44 16.28 -9.50 4.09
N GLU A 45 17.43 -9.45 3.39
CA GLU A 45 17.93 -8.21 2.77
C GLU A 45 16.99 -7.69 1.67
N LYS A 46 16.52 -8.59 0.80
CA LYS A 46 15.55 -8.22 -0.26
C LYS A 46 14.21 -7.81 0.34
N ALA A 47 13.77 -8.46 1.42
CA ALA A 47 12.58 -8.07 2.15
C ALA A 47 12.71 -6.67 2.77
N GLU A 48 13.88 -6.31 3.32
CA GLU A 48 14.11 -4.97 3.87
C GLU A 48 14.05 -3.88 2.80
N SER A 49 14.77 -4.07 1.69
CA SER A 49 14.75 -3.13 0.56
C SER A 49 13.34 -2.94 0.01
N GLN A 50 12.61 -4.05 -0.16
CA GLN A 50 11.22 -4.03 -0.61
C GLN A 50 10.30 -3.33 0.40
N LEU A 51 10.51 -3.50 1.70
CA LEU A 51 9.75 -2.82 2.76
C LEU A 51 9.91 -1.30 2.68
N ARG A 52 11.13 -0.79 2.49
CA ARG A 52 11.41 0.65 2.29
C ARG A 52 10.69 1.18 1.05
N GLY A 53 10.73 0.43 -0.05
CA GLY A 53 10.00 0.77 -1.28
C GLY A 53 8.48 0.83 -1.09
N VAL A 54 7.90 -0.15 -0.40
CA VAL A 54 6.47 -0.19 -0.05
C VAL A 54 6.09 0.97 0.86
N GLN A 55 6.90 1.29 1.87
CA GLN A 55 6.67 2.42 2.77
C GLN A 55 6.60 3.73 1.99
N SER A 56 7.60 4.01 1.15
CA SER A 56 7.62 5.21 0.29
C SER A 56 6.37 5.29 -0.61
N LEU A 57 5.98 4.16 -1.21
CA LEU A 57 4.79 4.10 -2.05
C LEU A 57 3.51 4.40 -1.25
N ILE A 58 3.38 3.88 -0.02
CA ILE A 58 2.21 4.16 0.83
C ILE A 58 2.16 5.65 1.20
N HIS A 59 3.29 6.27 1.56
CA HIS A 59 3.34 7.70 1.86
C HIS A 59 2.97 8.56 0.64
N LYS A 60 3.46 8.21 -0.57
CA LYS A 60 3.02 8.86 -1.82
C LYS A 60 1.50 8.76 -2.02
N GLY A 61 0.89 7.66 -1.58
CA GLY A 61 -0.56 7.49 -1.60
C GLY A 61 -1.32 8.41 -0.65
N VAL A 62 -0.72 8.79 0.49
CA VAL A 62 -1.28 9.77 1.41
C VAL A 62 -1.22 11.17 0.80
N SER A 63 -0.06 11.58 0.26
CA SER A 63 0.10 12.88 -0.38
C SER A 63 -0.86 13.07 -1.57
N LYS A 64 -1.18 11.98 -2.29
CA LYS A 64 -2.17 11.99 -3.39
C LYS A 64 -3.63 11.88 -2.93
N GLY A 65 -3.91 11.84 -1.63
CA GLY A 65 -5.25 11.72 -1.06
C GLY A 65 -5.94 10.37 -1.31
N ILE A 66 -5.16 9.32 -1.66
CA ILE A 66 -5.70 7.98 -1.98
C ILE A 66 -5.93 7.17 -0.69
N PHE A 67 -5.09 7.40 0.31
CA PHE A 67 -5.20 6.82 1.65
C PHE A 67 -5.27 7.91 2.70
N HIS A 68 -6.12 7.70 3.70
CA HIS A 68 -6.04 8.46 4.95
C HIS A 68 -4.74 8.11 5.69
N TRP A 69 -4.12 9.11 6.32
CA TRP A 69 -2.83 8.97 7.01
C TRP A 69 -2.84 7.85 8.06
N LYS A 70 -3.92 7.73 8.87
CA LYS A 70 -4.08 6.63 9.84
C LYS A 70 -4.08 5.25 9.17
N LYS A 71 -4.70 5.12 8.00
CA LYS A 71 -4.75 3.84 7.26
C LYS A 71 -3.38 3.47 6.68
N ALA A 72 -2.62 4.47 6.25
CA ALA A 72 -1.23 4.31 5.83
C ALA A 72 -0.34 3.88 7.01
N ALA A 73 -0.39 4.60 8.13
CA ALA A 73 0.35 4.27 9.34
C ALA A 73 0.04 2.85 9.85
N ASN A 74 -1.23 2.47 9.93
CA ASN A 74 -1.65 1.13 10.33
C ASN A 74 -1.12 0.04 9.40
N LYS A 75 -1.04 0.31 8.08
CA LYS A 75 -0.47 -0.64 7.12
C LYS A 75 1.04 -0.78 7.31
N ILE A 76 1.75 0.33 7.44
CA ILE A 76 3.21 0.35 7.63
C ILE A 76 3.55 -0.40 8.92
N SER A 77 2.90 -0.06 10.05
CA SER A 77 3.11 -0.73 11.33
C SER A 77 2.92 -2.25 11.25
N LYS A 78 1.87 -2.72 10.56
CA LYS A 78 1.65 -4.17 10.37
C LYS A 78 2.74 -4.85 9.55
N LEU A 79 3.30 -4.17 8.54
CA LEU A 79 4.38 -4.73 7.71
C LEU A 79 5.70 -4.79 8.50
N PHE A 80 6.03 -3.73 9.22
CA PHE A 80 7.20 -3.70 10.10
C PHE A 80 7.13 -4.77 11.19
N LYS A 81 5.99 -4.90 11.89
CA LYS A 81 5.80 -5.96 12.89
C LYS A 81 6.05 -7.36 12.34
N LYS A 82 5.61 -7.62 11.09
CA LYS A 82 5.88 -8.91 10.43
C LYS A 82 7.36 -9.10 10.13
N PHE A 83 8.03 -8.07 9.61
CA PHE A 83 9.47 -8.11 9.34
C PHE A 83 10.27 -8.38 10.62
N GLU A 84 10.03 -7.61 11.68
CA GLU A 84 10.71 -7.78 12.96
C GLU A 84 10.46 -9.17 13.55
N SER A 85 9.21 -9.66 13.50
CA SER A 85 8.91 -11.02 13.97
C SER A 85 9.65 -12.11 13.20
N ALA A 86 9.88 -11.91 11.89
CA ALA A 86 10.62 -12.84 11.05
C ALA A 86 12.13 -12.76 11.35
N LYS A 87 12.64 -11.55 11.58
CA LYS A 87 14.03 -11.30 11.98
C LYS A 87 14.36 -11.95 13.32
N ILE A 88 13.51 -11.73 14.34
CA ILE A 88 13.69 -12.34 15.67
C ILE A 88 13.74 -13.86 15.57
N LYS A 89 12.80 -14.48 14.84
CA LYS A 89 12.79 -15.95 14.64
C LYS A 89 14.04 -16.48 13.94
N ALA A 90 14.64 -15.70 13.04
CA ALA A 90 15.87 -16.08 12.37
C ALA A 90 17.10 -15.99 13.30
N THR A 91 17.07 -15.09 14.29
CA THR A 91 18.15 -14.92 15.28
C THR A 91 18.06 -15.88 16.47
N THR A 92 16.87 -16.39 16.79
CA THR A 92 16.63 -17.27 17.96
C THR A 92 16.89 -18.77 17.68
N HIS A 93 17.40 -19.14 16.50
CA HIS A 93 17.88 -20.48 16.17
C HIS A 93 19.39 -20.45 15.92
#